data_AF-A0A849PZG8-F1
#
_entry.id   AF-A0A849PZG8-F1
#
_cell.length_a   1.000
_cell.length_b   1.000
_cell.length_c   1.000
_cell.angle_alpha   90.00
_cell.angle_beta   90.00
_cell.angle_gamma   90.00
#
_symmetry.space_group_name_H-M   'P 1'
#
loop_
_entity.id
_entity.type
_entity.pdbx_description
1 polymer ?
#
loop_
_entity_poly.entity_id
_entity_poly.type
_entity_poly.pdbx_seq_one_letter_code
_entity_poly.pdbx_strand_id
1 'polypeptide(L)'
;MVKTNVRRKGITPVIAIVLLLMMTVAAAGLAYEFIMNMSEKQTEAIGEQVDAQSNKMRTEFRIIQVKGAAAAAGDVDYYIKNVGSLEIPEFDGTKLSVKEDGDLRFDATFAGTCTSVGTIEVGDVCVLEVTDLINPLALPGDSVTTVTYELILDSGVTVSYGCNLANAADTFC
;
A
#
# COMPACT_ATOMS: atom_id res chain seq x y z
N MET A 1 -53.64 -76.45 0.43
CA MET A 1 -52.48 -75.76 1.01
C MET A 1 -51.72 -75.07 -0.14
N VAL A 2 -52.04 -73.81 -0.43
CA VAL A 2 -51.54 -73.10 -1.61
C VAL A 2 -50.38 -72.21 -1.19
N LYS A 3 -49.19 -72.46 -1.73
CA LYS A 3 -47.96 -71.71 -1.46
C LYS A 3 -47.72 -70.74 -2.62
N THR A 4 -48.13 -69.48 -2.45
CA THR A 4 -47.90 -68.43 -3.45
C THR A 4 -46.46 -67.90 -3.35
N ASN A 5 -45.62 -68.30 -4.30
CA ASN A 5 -44.28 -67.76 -4.51
C ASN A 5 -44.38 -66.39 -5.21
N VAL A 6 -44.26 -65.31 -4.44
CA VAL A 6 -44.17 -63.96 -5.00
C VAL A 6 -42.73 -63.71 -5.46
N ARG A 7 -42.43 -63.93 -6.74
CA ARG A 7 -41.17 -63.51 -7.37
C ARG A 7 -41.14 -61.98 -7.51
N ARG A 8 -40.72 -61.26 -6.47
CA ARG A 8 -40.34 -59.84 -6.57
C ARG A 8 -38.85 -59.75 -6.91
N LYS A 9 -38.48 -59.77 -8.19
CA LYS A 9 -37.09 -59.54 -8.64
C LYS A 9 -37.12 -58.70 -9.90
N GLY A 10 -36.69 -57.43 -9.82
CA GLY A 10 -36.49 -56.59 -11.00
C GLY A 10 -36.34 -55.09 -10.72
N ILE A 11 -37.03 -54.54 -9.72
CA ILE A 11 -37.09 -53.09 -9.52
C ILE A 11 -35.91 -52.55 -8.67
N THR A 12 -35.40 -53.37 -7.74
CA THR A 12 -34.28 -53.01 -6.85
C THR A 12 -32.99 -52.56 -7.58
N PRO A 13 -32.52 -53.22 -8.66
CA PRO A 13 -31.31 -52.76 -9.36
C PRO A 13 -31.54 -51.46 -10.14
N VAL A 14 -32.75 -51.19 -10.63
CA VAL A 14 -33.07 -49.95 -11.34
C VAL A 14 -33.04 -48.74 -10.40
N ILE A 15 -33.61 -48.88 -9.20
CA ILE A 15 -33.58 -47.81 -8.19
C ILE A 15 -32.14 -47.48 -7.78
N ALA A 16 -31.27 -48.49 -7.65
CA ALA A 16 -29.87 -48.28 -7.31
C ALA A 16 -29.12 -47.43 -8.35
N ILE A 17 -29.39 -47.65 -9.65
CA ILE A 17 -28.77 -46.88 -10.74
C ILE A 17 -29.25 -45.43 -10.73
N VAL A 18 -30.56 -45.20 -10.50
CA VAL A 18 -31.12 -43.84 -10.42
C VAL A 18 -30.56 -43.08 -9.22
N LEU A 19 -30.43 -43.73 -8.06
CA LEU A 19 -29.83 -43.14 -6.87
C LEU A 19 -28.35 -42.81 -7.08
N LEU A 20 -27.62 -43.69 -7.77
CA LEU A 20 -26.20 -43.46 -8.12
C LEU A 20 -26.08 -42.26 -9.07
N LEU A 21 -26.93 -42.17 -10.09
CA LEU A 21 -26.95 -41.04 -11.02
C LEU A 21 -27.22 -39.71 -10.32
N MET A 22 -28.18 -39.65 -9.39
CA MET A 22 -28.47 -38.41 -8.64
C MET A 22 -27.28 -37.94 -7.80
N MET A 23 -26.54 -38.86 -7.18
CA MET A 23 -25.36 -38.51 -6.40
C MET A 23 -24.24 -37.96 -7.30
N THR A 24 -24.04 -38.54 -8.48
CA THR A 24 -23.03 -38.06 -9.44
C THR A 24 -23.35 -36.68 -9.99
N VAL A 25 -24.62 -36.37 -10.26
CA VAL A 25 -25.04 -35.03 -10.73
C VAL A 25 -24.87 -33.99 -9.62
N ALA A 26 -25.20 -34.34 -8.37
CA ALA A 26 -24.99 -33.45 -7.23
C ALA A 26 -23.49 -33.16 -6.99
N ALA A 27 -22.63 -34.18 -7.08
CA ALA A 27 -21.19 -34.01 -6.95
C ALA A 27 -20.60 -33.16 -8.08
N ALA A 28 -21.06 -33.36 -9.32
CA ALA A 28 -20.63 -32.55 -10.46
C ALA A 28 -21.05 -31.07 -10.33
N GLY A 29 -22.26 -30.80 -9.82
CA GLY A 29 -22.75 -29.45 -9.57
C GLY A 29 -21.91 -28.70 -8.52
N LEU A 30 -21.63 -29.35 -7.39
CA LEU A 30 -20.78 -28.77 -6.34
C LEU A 30 -19.33 -28.54 -6.80
N ALA A 31 -18.77 -29.47 -7.59
CA ALA A 31 -17.43 -29.32 -8.13
C ALA A 31 -17.35 -28.13 -9.11
N TYR A 32 -18.37 -27.94 -9.95
CA TYR A 32 -18.44 -26.82 -10.87
C TYR A 32 -18.50 -25.48 -10.14
N GLU A 33 -19.39 -25.36 -9.14
CA GLU A 33 -19.54 -24.14 -8.34
C GLU A 33 -18.26 -23.81 -7.56
N PHE A 34 -17.59 -24.82 -7.01
CA PHE A 34 -16.30 -24.62 -6.33
C PHE A 34 -15.20 -24.10 -7.26
N ILE A 35 -15.06 -24.68 -8.45
CA ILE A 35 -14.04 -24.27 -9.44
C ILE A 35 -14.30 -22.84 -9.94
N MET A 36 -15.56 -22.51 -10.19
CA MET A 36 -15.95 -21.20 -10.71
C MET A 36 -15.68 -20.10 -9.66
N ASN A 37 -16.12 -20.33 -8.42
CA ASN A 37 -15.87 -19.42 -7.31
C ASN A 37 -14.36 -19.26 -6.99
N MET A 38 -13.57 -20.33 -7.14
CA MET A 38 -12.13 -20.28 -6.91
C MET A 38 -11.41 -19.48 -8.02
N SER A 39 -11.84 -19.64 -9.28
CA SER A 39 -11.23 -18.97 -10.43
C SER A 39 -11.52 -17.47 -10.42
N GLU A 40 -12.75 -17.08 -10.11
CA GLU A 40 -13.14 -15.66 -10.01
C GLU A 40 -12.34 -14.96 -8.90
N LYS A 41 -12.34 -15.53 -7.69
CA LYS A 41 -11.64 -14.94 -6.54
C LYS A 41 -10.12 -14.89 -6.71
N GLN A 42 -9.51 -15.92 -7.30
CA GLN A 42 -8.06 -15.87 -7.56
C GLN A 42 -7.70 -14.86 -8.64
N THR A 43 -8.48 -14.76 -9.70
CA THR A 43 -8.16 -13.84 -10.81
C THR A 43 -8.30 -12.39 -10.38
N GLU A 44 -9.34 -12.08 -9.60
CA GLU A 44 -9.56 -10.73 -9.06
C GLU A 44 -8.46 -10.35 -8.05
N ALA A 45 -8.15 -11.22 -7.08
CA ALA A 45 -7.10 -10.96 -6.10
C ALA A 45 -5.70 -10.82 -6.72
N ILE A 46 -5.40 -11.62 -7.75
CA ILE A 46 -4.11 -11.51 -8.48
C ILE A 46 -4.08 -10.23 -9.30
N GLY A 47 -5.17 -9.85 -9.97
CA GLY A 47 -5.26 -8.60 -10.72
C GLY A 47 -5.02 -7.38 -9.84
N GLU A 48 -5.73 -7.27 -8.73
CA GLU A 48 -5.55 -6.18 -7.76
C GLU A 48 -4.14 -6.12 -7.19
N GLN A 49 -3.53 -7.28 -6.88
CA GLN A 49 -2.17 -7.33 -6.37
C GLN A 49 -1.15 -6.88 -7.41
N VAL A 50 -1.30 -7.30 -8.67
CA VAL A 50 -0.42 -6.89 -9.77
C VAL A 50 -0.59 -5.40 -10.06
N ASP A 51 -1.81 -4.88 -10.05
CA ASP A 51 -2.08 -3.46 -10.26
C ASP A 51 -1.53 -2.60 -9.12
N ALA A 52 -1.72 -3.02 -7.86
CA ALA A 52 -1.13 -2.34 -6.71
C ALA A 52 0.41 -2.36 -6.76
N GLN A 53 1.02 -3.47 -7.15
CA GLN A 53 2.48 -3.56 -7.29
C GLN A 53 3.01 -2.74 -8.47
N SER A 54 2.31 -2.76 -9.60
CA SER A 54 2.62 -1.95 -10.79
C SER A 54 2.52 -0.46 -10.47
N ASN A 55 1.47 -0.06 -9.74
CA ASN A 55 1.29 1.32 -9.29
C ASN A 55 2.43 1.74 -8.36
N LYS A 56 2.82 0.92 -7.39
CA LYS A 56 3.99 1.20 -6.52
C LYS A 56 5.29 1.40 -7.32
N MET A 57 5.50 0.64 -8.39
CA MET A 57 6.67 0.80 -9.25
C MET A 57 6.63 2.07 -10.11
N ARG A 58 5.43 2.59 -10.40
CA ARG A 58 5.23 3.76 -11.27
C ARG A 58 5.09 5.07 -10.48
N THR A 59 4.83 4.98 -9.18
CA THR A 59 4.86 6.09 -8.23
C THR A 59 6.29 6.30 -7.74
N GLU A 60 6.95 7.32 -8.25
CA GLU A 60 8.30 7.69 -7.84
C GLU A 60 8.29 9.14 -7.37
N PHE A 61 8.84 9.39 -6.19
CA PHE A 61 8.97 10.74 -5.64
C PHE A 61 10.43 11.09 -5.44
N ARG A 62 10.69 12.39 -5.50
CA ARG A 62 12.00 12.94 -5.15
C ARG A 62 11.79 14.12 -4.22
N ILE A 63 12.53 14.11 -3.11
CA ILE A 63 12.70 15.31 -2.28
C ILE A 63 13.66 16.24 -3.02
N ILE A 64 13.21 17.44 -3.34
CA ILE A 64 14.01 18.47 -4.02
C ILE A 64 14.76 19.32 -2.99
N GLN A 65 14.09 19.64 -1.90
CA GLN A 65 14.55 20.62 -0.93
C GLN A 65 13.93 20.32 0.45
N VAL A 66 14.69 20.57 1.51
CA VAL A 66 14.25 20.52 2.90
C VAL A 66 14.60 21.84 3.57
N LYS A 67 13.58 22.63 3.90
CA LYS A 67 13.73 23.92 4.55
C LYS A 67 13.34 23.79 6.01
N GLY A 68 14.32 23.90 6.90
CA GLY A 68 14.08 24.01 8.34
C GLY A 68 13.65 25.43 8.73
N ALA A 69 12.70 25.56 9.64
CA ALA A 69 12.43 26.83 10.30
C ALA A 69 13.57 27.21 11.22
N ALA A 70 13.87 28.50 11.30
CA ALA A 70 14.92 29.03 12.15
C ALA A 70 14.67 28.69 13.64
N ALA A 71 15.46 27.76 14.19
CA ALA A 71 15.81 27.42 15.58
C ALA A 71 14.77 27.44 16.73
N ALA A 72 13.57 27.97 16.54
CA ALA A 72 12.60 28.20 17.61
C ALA A 72 11.18 27.69 17.29
N ALA A 73 10.85 27.46 16.01
CA ALA A 73 9.49 27.08 15.61
C ALA A 73 9.29 25.56 15.43
N GLY A 74 10.36 24.77 15.22
CA GLY A 74 10.21 23.32 15.04
C GLY A 74 9.48 22.90 13.76
N ASP A 75 9.17 23.84 12.87
CA ASP A 75 8.54 23.55 11.58
C ASP A 75 9.61 23.18 10.55
N VAL A 76 9.35 22.17 9.73
CA VAL A 76 10.22 21.79 8.60
C VAL A 76 9.34 21.61 7.37
N ASP A 77 9.68 22.34 6.30
CA ASP A 77 9.02 22.26 5.01
C ASP A 77 9.80 21.28 4.12
N TYR A 78 9.15 20.21 3.67
CA TYR A 78 9.71 19.28 2.68
C TYR A 78 9.11 19.57 1.32
N TYR A 79 9.97 19.86 0.34
CA TYR A 79 9.57 20.05 -1.04
C TYR A 79 9.77 18.74 -1.78
N ILE A 80 8.66 18.12 -2.17
CA ILE A 80 8.66 16.85 -2.89
C ILE A 80 8.09 17.05 -4.29
N LYS A 81 8.61 16.29 -5.23
CA LYS A 81 8.15 16.27 -6.61
C LYS A 81 7.80 14.86 -7.04
N ASN A 82 6.63 14.74 -7.66
CA ASN A 82 6.26 13.52 -8.38
C ASN A 82 7.11 13.45 -9.65
N VAL A 83 8.04 12.50 -9.68
CA VAL A 83 8.89 12.19 -10.84
C VAL A 83 8.46 10.89 -11.53
N GLY A 84 7.40 10.26 -11.02
CA GLY A 84 6.82 9.04 -11.55
C GLY A 84 6.03 9.26 -12.83
N SER A 85 5.22 8.26 -13.18
CA SER A 85 4.40 8.26 -14.40
C SER A 85 2.89 8.23 -14.12
N LEU A 86 2.49 8.30 -12.85
CA LEU A 86 1.11 8.25 -12.40
C LEU A 86 0.79 9.48 -11.56
N GLU A 87 -0.45 9.93 -11.67
CA GLU A 87 -1.06 10.89 -10.76
C GLU A 87 -1.36 10.18 -9.44
N ILE A 88 -1.12 10.87 -8.33
CA ILE A 88 -1.21 10.29 -6.99
C ILE A 88 -2.23 11.11 -6.19
N PRO A 89 -3.18 10.47 -5.49
CA PRO A 89 -4.11 11.21 -4.64
C PRO A 89 -3.33 12.00 -3.57
N GLU A 90 -3.89 13.15 -3.19
CA GLU A 90 -3.31 14.05 -2.19
C GLU A 90 -2.96 13.33 -0.88
N PHE A 91 -1.91 13.78 -0.20
CA PHE A 91 -1.30 13.09 0.95
C PHE A 91 -2.06 13.23 2.28
N ASP A 92 -3.38 13.34 2.24
CA ASP A 92 -4.17 13.54 3.45
C ASP A 92 -4.00 12.34 4.41
N GLY A 93 -3.30 12.58 5.54
CA GLY A 93 -3.04 11.58 6.57
C GLY A 93 -1.79 10.70 6.36
N THR A 94 -0.98 10.97 5.34
CA THR A 94 0.25 10.20 5.13
C THR A 94 1.28 10.46 6.23
N LYS A 95 2.05 9.42 6.57
CA LYS A 95 3.08 9.48 7.61
C LYS A 95 4.43 9.83 7.02
N LEU A 96 5.17 10.70 7.68
CA LEU A 96 6.57 10.97 7.37
C LEU A 96 7.42 10.50 8.55
N SER A 97 8.29 9.53 8.29
CA SER A 97 9.19 8.97 9.29
C SER A 97 10.63 9.32 8.97
N VAL A 98 11.16 10.37 9.59
CA VAL A 98 12.54 10.79 9.34
C VAL A 98 13.50 9.94 10.16
N LYS A 99 14.52 9.40 9.49
CA LYS A 99 15.58 8.60 10.11
C LYS A 99 16.95 9.25 10.00
N GLU A 100 17.54 9.60 11.13
CA GLU A 100 18.93 10.05 11.19
C GLU A 100 19.83 8.83 11.45
N ASP A 101 20.81 8.55 10.59
CA ASP A 101 21.71 7.39 10.70
C ASP A 101 21.02 6.02 10.86
N GLY A 102 19.79 5.89 10.34
CA GLY A 102 19.00 4.66 10.39
C GLY A 102 18.08 4.54 11.61
N ASP A 103 18.19 5.43 12.58
CA ASP A 103 17.29 5.50 13.74
C ASP A 103 16.12 6.45 13.47
N LEU A 104 14.90 6.01 13.80
CA LEU A 104 13.69 6.83 13.70
C LEU A 104 13.80 8.01 14.67
N ARG A 105 13.90 9.22 14.12
CA ARG A 105 13.98 10.46 14.88
C ARG A 105 12.61 11.01 15.24
N PHE A 106 11.69 11.00 14.28
CA PHE A 106 10.31 11.39 14.51
C PHE A 106 9.39 10.75 13.45
N ASP A 107 8.11 10.64 13.83
CA ASP A 107 7.02 10.26 12.95
C ASP A 107 5.96 11.37 13.05
N ALA A 108 5.60 11.96 11.92
CA ALA A 108 4.64 13.05 11.87
C ALA A 108 3.59 12.76 10.80
N THR A 109 2.35 13.14 11.09
CA THR A 109 1.31 13.24 10.08
C THR A 109 1.41 14.63 9.48
N PHE A 110 1.56 14.71 8.17
CA PHE A 110 1.73 15.98 7.50
C PHE A 110 0.43 16.48 6.90
N ALA A 111 0.30 17.81 6.85
CA ALA A 111 -0.59 18.50 5.95
C ALA A 111 0.29 19.07 4.82
N GLY A 112 -0.06 18.77 3.58
CA GLY A 112 0.67 19.26 2.43
C GLY A 112 -0.20 20.13 1.55
N THR A 113 0.36 21.18 0.97
CA THR A 113 -0.26 21.87 -0.15
C THR A 113 0.51 21.57 -1.41
N CYS A 114 -0.18 21.00 -2.39
CA CYS A 114 0.34 20.81 -3.73
C CYS A 114 -0.06 21.98 -4.63
N THR A 115 0.67 22.17 -5.72
CA THR A 115 0.29 23.16 -6.75
C THR A 115 -1.09 22.85 -7.35
N SER A 116 -1.39 21.55 -7.45
CA SER A 116 -2.68 21.00 -7.89
C SER A 116 -3.48 20.49 -6.68
N VAL A 117 -4.79 20.73 -6.67
CA VAL A 117 -5.68 20.35 -5.55
C VAL A 117 -6.26 18.96 -5.80
N GLY A 118 -6.19 18.05 -4.81
CA GLY A 118 -6.78 16.71 -4.84
C GLY A 118 -5.93 15.61 -5.47
N THR A 119 -5.05 15.94 -6.42
CA THR A 119 -4.10 15.00 -7.05
C THR A 119 -2.77 15.66 -7.36
N ILE A 120 -1.71 14.88 -7.34
CA ILE A 120 -0.33 15.30 -7.63
C ILE A 120 0.01 14.83 -9.03
N GLU A 121 0.02 15.76 -9.98
CA GLU A 121 0.36 15.43 -11.36
C GLU A 121 1.85 15.14 -11.50
N VAL A 122 2.22 14.47 -12.59
CA VAL A 122 3.62 14.22 -12.90
C VAL A 122 4.31 15.56 -13.14
N GLY A 123 5.32 15.85 -12.33
CA GLY A 123 6.07 17.09 -12.38
C GLY A 123 5.67 18.13 -11.34
N ASP A 124 4.54 17.94 -10.65
CA ASP A 124 4.10 18.84 -9.59
C ASP A 124 5.05 18.82 -8.40
N VAL A 125 5.17 19.98 -7.78
CA VAL A 125 5.87 20.17 -6.51
C VAL A 125 4.83 20.40 -5.44
N CYS A 126 4.97 19.64 -4.35
CA CYS A 126 4.19 19.81 -3.14
C CYS A 126 5.11 20.23 -2.00
N VAL A 127 4.56 21.05 -1.11
CA VAL A 127 5.18 21.41 0.16
C VAL A 127 4.49 20.61 1.24
N LEU A 128 5.25 19.82 1.98
CA LEU A 128 4.79 19.13 3.17
C LEU A 128 5.25 19.92 4.37
N GLU A 129 4.30 20.42 5.14
CA GLU A 129 4.57 21.15 6.36
C GLU A 129 4.47 20.17 7.53
N VAL A 130 5.57 20.01 8.27
CA VAL A 130 5.59 19.22 9.49
C VAL A 130 5.39 20.14 10.67
N THR A 131 4.19 20.13 11.22
CA THR A 131 3.85 20.78 12.50
C THR A 131 4.02 19.77 13.64
N ASP A 132 4.39 20.25 14.83
CA ASP A 132 4.49 19.44 16.06
C ASP A 132 5.58 18.35 16.07
N LEU A 133 6.83 18.72 15.74
CA LEU A 133 7.96 17.84 16.03
C LEU A 133 8.08 17.57 17.53
N ILE A 134 7.81 16.33 17.95
CA ILE A 134 7.91 15.87 19.36
C ILE A 134 9.32 16.02 19.92
N ASN A 135 10.33 16.13 19.05
CA ASN A 135 11.66 16.64 19.36
C ASN A 135 12.17 17.40 18.12
N PRO A 136 12.11 18.74 18.07
CA PRO A 136 12.73 19.47 16.98
C PRO A 136 14.20 19.04 16.95
N LEU A 137 14.70 18.69 15.76
CA LEU A 137 16.11 18.40 15.55
C LEU A 137 16.90 19.55 16.17
N ALA A 138 17.53 19.31 17.31
CA ALA A 138 18.63 20.15 17.74
C ALA A 138 19.68 19.95 16.67
N LEU A 139 19.75 20.88 15.71
CA LEU A 139 20.76 20.87 14.65
C LEU A 139 22.10 20.60 15.34
N PRO A 140 22.80 19.51 14.98
CA PRO A 140 24.00 19.11 15.69
C PRO A 140 25.00 20.27 15.69
N GLY A 141 25.44 20.64 16.89
CA GLY A 141 26.40 21.71 17.08
C GLY A 141 27.69 21.43 16.29
N ASP A 142 28.03 22.35 15.39
CA ASP A 142 29.34 22.55 14.75
C ASP A 142 30.01 21.40 14.01
N SER A 143 29.33 20.28 13.76
CA SER A 143 29.92 19.16 13.02
C SER A 143 29.08 18.85 11.78
N VAL A 144 29.72 18.96 10.61
CA VAL A 144 29.16 18.53 9.32
C VAL A 144 28.66 17.10 9.48
N THR A 145 27.34 16.96 9.48
CA THR A 145 26.65 15.69 9.67
C THR A 145 25.77 15.49 8.45
N THR A 146 25.96 14.33 7.81
CA THR A 146 25.10 13.93 6.70
C THR A 146 23.78 13.47 7.32
N VAL A 147 22.72 14.25 7.17
CA VAL A 147 21.38 13.84 7.62
C VAL A 147 20.70 13.16 6.44
N THR A 148 20.24 11.93 6.66
CA THR A 148 19.36 11.25 5.71
C THR A 148 17.92 11.51 6.12
N TYR A 149 17.07 11.86 5.17
CA TYR A 149 15.63 11.98 5.36
C TYR A 149 14.97 10.84 4.60
N GLU A 150 14.06 10.11 5.25
CA GLU A 150 13.31 9.04 4.63
C GLU A 150 11.82 9.42 4.68
N LEU A 151 11.14 9.41 3.55
CA LEU A 151 9.70 9.61 3.46
C LEU A 151 9.06 8.28 3.10
N ILE A 152 8.13 7.81 3.92
CA ILE A 152 7.43 6.53 3.72
C ILE A 152 5.95 6.85 3.47
N LEU A 153 5.52 6.72 2.22
CA LEU A 153 4.14 6.99 1.88
C LEU A 153 3.23 5.81 2.27
N ASP A 154 1.92 6.04 2.39
CA ASP A 154 0.95 4.97 2.69
C ASP A 154 0.92 3.88 1.61
N SER A 155 1.35 4.22 0.39
CA SER A 155 1.60 3.26 -0.68
C SER A 155 2.74 2.28 -0.38
N GLY A 156 3.53 2.53 0.66
CA GLY A 156 4.76 1.81 1.01
C GLY A 156 5.96 2.18 0.14
N VAL A 157 5.84 3.27 -0.64
CA VAL A 157 6.97 3.83 -1.38
C VAL A 157 7.84 4.61 -0.40
N THR A 158 9.13 4.33 -0.45
CA THR A 158 10.11 4.97 0.42
C THR A 158 11.08 5.81 -0.41
N VAL A 159 11.27 7.07 -0.02
CA VAL A 159 12.19 8.00 -0.69
C VAL A 159 13.20 8.49 0.31
N SER A 160 14.49 8.33 -0.02
CA SER A 160 15.58 8.84 0.78
C SER A 160 16.22 10.08 0.15
N TYR A 161 16.58 11.04 1.00
CA TYR A 161 17.30 12.25 0.63
C TYR A 161 18.41 12.51 1.63
N GLY A 162 19.66 12.46 1.17
CA GLY A 162 20.81 12.82 1.98
C GLY A 162 21.16 14.28 1.79
N CYS A 163 21.24 15.03 2.88
CA CYS A 163 21.79 16.38 2.86
C CYS A 163 23.06 16.46 3.71
N ASN A 164 24.04 17.23 3.22
CA ASN A 164 25.16 17.67 4.03
C ASN A 164 24.90 19.10 4.52
N LEU A 165 24.63 19.22 5.82
CA LEU A 165 24.56 20.52 6.48
C LEU A 165 26.00 21.01 6.70
N ALA A 166 26.39 22.08 6.01
CA ALA A 166 27.73 22.65 6.14
C ALA A 166 27.90 23.42 7.46
N ASN A 167 26.83 24.02 7.98
CA ASN A 167 26.80 24.72 9.26
C ASN A 167 25.50 24.44 10.03
N ALA A 168 25.55 24.50 11.37
CA ALA A 168 24.36 24.39 12.22
C ALA A 168 23.36 25.55 12.05
N ALA A 169 23.72 26.59 11.31
CA ALA A 169 22.85 27.72 10.98
C ALA A 169 22.20 27.60 9.58
N ASP A 170 22.61 26.63 8.77
CA ASP A 170 22.01 26.42 7.46
C ASP A 170 20.61 25.82 7.66
N THR A 171 19.61 26.62 7.31
CA THR A 171 18.19 26.26 7.35
C THR A 171 17.75 25.58 6.07
N PHE A 172 18.67 25.36 5.12
CA PHE A 172 18.38 24.82 3.80
C PHE A 172 19.26 23.64 3.47
N CYS A 173 18.56 22.58 3.11
CA CYS A 173 18.96 21.42 2.34
C CYS A 173 17.96 21.30 1.18
#